data_AF-A0A966WKD3-F1
#
_entry.id   AF-A0A966WKD3-F1
#
_cell.length_a   1.000
_cell.length_b   1.000
_cell.length_c   1.000
_cell.angle_alpha   90.00
_cell.angle_beta   90.00
_cell.angle_gamma   90.00
#
_symmetry.space_group_name_H-M   'P 1'
#
loop_
_entity.id
_entity.type
_entity.pdbx_description
1 polymer ?
#
loop_
_entity_poly.entity_id
_entity_poly.type
_entity_poly.pdbx_seq_one_letter_code
_entity_poly.pdbx_strand_id
1 'polypeptide(L)'
;FIACSEEPIEMGTLCAVLKNAGYKKAPSIKAPTFLLRIVSLFDREAKGMMPFIGKKASYDISATLNILKWKPTDMPTSFKEMAASISK
;
A
#
# COMPACT_ATOMS: atom_id res chain seq x y z
N PHE A 1 19.88 -5.64 0.88
CA PHE A 1 19.31 -4.90 -0.25
C PHE A 1 17.85 -4.58 0.04
N ILE A 2 17.41 -3.35 -0.19
CA ILE A 2 15.99 -2.96 -0.05
C ILE A 2 15.36 -3.04 -1.44
N ALA A 3 14.38 -3.92 -1.61
CA ALA A 3 13.67 -4.13 -2.87
C ALA A 3 12.26 -3.52 -2.76
N CYS A 4 12.16 -2.21 -2.92
CA CYS A 4 10.89 -1.48 -2.93
C CYS A 4 10.92 -0.36 -3.97
N SER A 5 9.79 0.32 -4.18
CA SER A 5 9.78 1.61 -4.87
C SER A 5 10.52 2.65 -4.04
N GLU A 6 11.22 3.57 -4.71
CA GLU A 6 11.88 4.70 -4.06
C GLU A 6 10.86 5.68 -3.48
N GLU A 7 9.81 5.96 -4.25
CA GLU A 7 8.75 6.87 -3.84
C GLU A 7 7.74 6.21 -2.90
N PRO A 8 7.31 6.92 -1.84
CA PRO A 8 6.26 6.45 -0.95
C PRO A 8 4.90 6.51 -1.67
N ILE A 9 4.19 5.37 -1.68
CA ILE A 9 2.89 5.27 -2.36
C ILE A 9 1.77 5.36 -1.34
N GLU A 10 0.81 6.25 -1.60
CA GLU A 10 -0.38 6.37 -0.77
C GLU A 10 -1.30 5.16 -0.93
N MET A 11 -1.88 4.70 0.18
CA MET A 11 -2.91 3.65 0.16
C MET A 11 -4.14 4.03 -0.69
N GLY A 12 -4.39 5.33 -0.87
CA GLY A 12 -5.44 5.81 -1.79
C GLY A 12 -5.19 5.44 -3.25
N THR A 13 -3.92 5.43 -3.69
CA THR A 13 -3.53 5.03 -5.05
C THR A 13 -3.81 3.56 -5.30
N LEU A 14 -3.46 2.70 -4.33
CA LEU A 14 -3.81 1.27 -4.37
C LEU A 14 -5.33 1.09 -4.51
N CYS A 15 -6.12 1.75 -3.66
CA CYS A 15 -7.58 1.64 -3.69
C CYS A 15 -8.15 2.12 -5.04
N ALA A 16 -7.64 3.21 -5.60
CA ALA A 16 -8.07 3.71 -6.91
C ALA A 16 -7.76 2.71 -8.04
N VAL A 17 -6.56 2.14 -8.07
CA VAL A 17 -6.17 1.12 -9.06
C VAL A 17 -7.10 -0.09 -8.98
N LEU A 18 -7.38 -0.59 -7.78
CA LEU A 18 -8.27 -1.74 -7.58
C LEU A 18 -9.71 -1.43 -8.00
N LYS A 19 -10.25 -0.25 -7.65
CA LYS A 19 -11.59 0.15 -8.09
C LYS A 19 -11.68 0.24 -9.62
N ASN A 20 -10.67 0.85 -10.26
CA ASN A 20 -10.61 0.95 -11.72
C ASN A 20 -10.49 -0.43 -12.41
N ALA A 21 -9.91 -1.41 -11.71
CA ALA A 21 -9.86 -2.81 -12.16
C ALA A 21 -11.15 -3.61 -11.88
N GLY A 22 -12.19 -3.00 -11.29
CA GLY A 22 -13.50 -3.63 -11.04
C GLY A 22 -13.71 -4.17 -9.63
N TYR A 23 -12.75 -4.03 -8.72
CA TYR A 23 -12.87 -4.51 -7.34
C TYR A 23 -13.72 -3.55 -6.48
N LYS A 24 -15.01 -3.87 -6.35
CA LYS A 24 -16.00 -3.03 -5.64
C LYS A 24 -15.77 -2.89 -4.12
N LYS A 25 -15.01 -3.81 -3.51
CA LYS A 25 -14.73 -3.81 -2.06
C LYS A 25 -13.66 -2.80 -1.64
N ALA A 26 -12.90 -2.25 -2.59
CA ALA A 26 -11.87 -1.26 -2.28
C ALA A 26 -12.53 0.07 -1.84
N PRO A 27 -12.11 0.66 -0.70
CA PRO A 27 -12.73 1.87 -0.17
C PRO A 27 -12.38 3.09 -1.03
N SER A 28 -13.32 4.02 -1.17
CA SER A 28 -13.08 5.34 -1.80
C SER A 28 -13.06 6.51 -0.83
N ILE A 29 -13.36 6.26 0.44
CA ILE A 29 -13.46 7.30 1.46
C ILE A 29 -12.26 7.17 2.40
N LYS A 30 -11.57 8.27 2.64
CA LYS A 30 -10.52 8.36 3.65
C LYS A 30 -11.17 8.62 5.02
N ALA A 31 -11.02 7.69 5.95
CA ALA A 31 -11.53 7.86 7.31
C ALA A 31 -10.66 8.88 8.09
N PRO A 32 -11.27 9.80 8.85
CA PRO A 32 -10.55 10.68 9.78
C PRO A 32 -9.75 9.90 10.82
N THR A 33 -8.56 10.39 11.17
CA THR A 33 -7.65 9.73 12.12
C THR A 33 -8.26 9.53 13.51
N PHE A 34 -9.13 10.44 13.97
CA PHE A 34 -9.83 10.31 15.24
C PHE A 34 -10.75 9.08 15.26
N LEU A 35 -11.51 8.85 14.18
CA LEU A 35 -12.37 7.67 14.07
C LEU A 35 -11.54 6.39 14.04
N LEU A 36 -10.42 6.38 13.31
CA LEU A 36 -9.52 5.22 13.27
C LEU A 36 -8.95 4.88 14.65
N ARG A 37 -8.65 5.87 15.49
CA ARG A 37 -8.25 5.65 16.89
C ARG A 37 -9.36 4.98 17.70
N ILE A 38 -10.62 5.40 17.54
CA ILE A 38 -11.75 4.77 18.24
C ILE A 38 -11.92 3.32 17.76
N VAL A 39 -11.92 3.08 16.45
CA VAL A 39 -12.07 1.75 15.86
C VAL A 39 -10.93 0.81 16.31
N SER A 40 -9.71 1.33 16.44
CA SER A 40 -8.54 0.56 16.88
C SER A 40 -8.62 -0.02 18.30
N LEU A 41 -9.56 0.46 19.12
CA LEU A 41 -9.81 -0.09 20.45
C LEU A 41 -10.53 -1.44 20.38
N PHE A 42 -11.32 -1.66 19.33
CA PHE A 42 -12.18 -2.83 19.17
C PHE A 42 -11.71 -3.76 18.05
N ASP A 43 -11.07 -3.22 17.02
CA ASP A 43 -10.59 -3.97 15.86
C ASP A 43 -9.06 -4.13 15.88
N ARG A 44 -8.61 -5.40 15.82
CA ARG A 44 -7.18 -5.75 15.91
C ARG A 44 -6.41 -5.34 14.65
N GLU A 45 -7.05 -5.33 13.48
CA GLU A 45 -6.39 -4.93 12.24
C GLU A 45 -6.19 -3.42 12.20
N ALA A 46 -7.22 -2.65 12.55
CA ALA A 46 -7.15 -1.20 12.71
C ALA A 46 -6.07 -0.80 13.73
N LYS A 47 -5.96 -1.54 14.84
CA LYS A 47 -4.88 -1.36 15.82
C LYS A 47 -3.49 -1.62 15.24
N GLY A 48 -3.34 -2.67 14.45
CA GLY A 48 -2.08 -3.01 13.77
C GLY A 48 -1.65 -1.97 12.74
N MET A 49 -2.61 -1.31 12.08
CA MET A 49 -2.34 -0.27 11.08
C MET A 49 -1.99 1.09 11.70
N MET A 50 -2.36 1.34 12.96
CA MET A 50 -2.21 2.65 13.62
C MET A 50 -0.80 3.26 13.54
N PRO A 51 0.31 2.49 13.71
CA PRO A 51 1.66 3.03 13.63
C PRO A 51 2.05 3.57 12.24
N PHE A 52 1.34 3.18 11.19
CA PHE A 52 1.64 3.54 9.79
C PHE A 52 0.83 4.74 9.29
N ILE A 53 -0.28 5.09 9.97
CA ILE A 53 -1.16 6.19 9.56
C ILE A 53 -0.41 7.52 9.66
N GLY A 54 -0.47 8.31 8.58
CA GLY A 54 0.13 9.66 8.52
C GLY A 54 1.65 9.66 8.34
N LYS A 55 2.28 8.49 8.17
CA LYS A 55 3.72 8.37 7.92
C LYS A 55 3.99 8.11 6.44
N LYS A 56 5.07 8.69 5.94
CA LYS A 56 5.64 8.40 4.62
C LYS A 56 7.00 7.75 4.85
N ALA A 57 7.23 6.59 4.25
CA ALA A 57 8.50 5.89 4.33
C ALA A 57 9.09 5.84 2.93
N SER A 58 10.28 6.42 2.77
CA SER A 58 11.09 6.36 1.56
C SER A 58 12.50 5.95 1.97
N TYR A 59 13.14 5.15 1.13
CA TYR A 59 14.44 4.55 1.40
C TYR A 59 15.31 4.68 0.15
N ASP A 60 16.61 4.86 0.36
CA ASP A 60 17.58 4.81 -0.73
C ASP A 60 17.73 3.37 -1.24
N ILE A 61 17.43 3.18 -2.53
CA ILE A 61 17.51 1.89 -3.24
C ILE A 61 18.72 1.81 -4.19
N SER A 62 19.61 2.80 -4.21
CA SER A 62 20.74 2.90 -5.14
C SER A 62 21.62 1.64 -5.12
N ALA A 63 21.90 1.09 -3.94
CA ALA A 63 22.70 -0.14 -3.80
C ALA A 63 22.02 -1.35 -4.45
N THR A 64 20.70 -1.48 -4.31
CA THR A 64 19.89 -2.55 -4.91
C THR A 64 19.89 -2.44 -6.44
N LEU A 65 19.65 -1.24 -6.98
CA LEU A 65 19.64 -1.00 -8.42
C LEU A 65 21.02 -1.26 -9.05
N ASN A 66 22.09 -0.78 -8.41
CA ASN A 66 23.44 -0.84 -8.96
C ASN A 66 24.05 -2.24 -8.90
N ILE A 67 23.87 -2.96 -7.78
CA ILE A 67 24.51 -4.26 -7.55
C ILE A 67 23.67 -5.39 -8.13
N LEU A 68 22.35 -5.38 -7.90
CA LEU A 68 21.48 -6.47 -8.38
C LEU A 68 20.99 -6.26 -9.82
N LYS A 69 21.26 -5.09 -10.42
CA LYS A 69 20.74 -4.68 -11.75
C LYS A 69 19.22 -4.85 -11.86
N TRP A 70 18.54 -4.73 -10.73
CA TRP A 70 17.12 -4.93 -10.58
C TRP A 70 16.38 -3.62 -10.87
N LYS A 71 15.22 -3.70 -11.51
CA LYS A 71 14.33 -2.56 -11.73
C LYS A 71 12.98 -2.87 -11.06
N PRO A 72 12.45 -1.96 -10.21
CA PRO A 72 11.14 -2.16 -9.60
C PRO A 72 10.05 -2.24 -10.68
N THR A 73 9.14 -3.20 -10.50
CA THR A 73 7.92 -3.30 -11.31
C THR A 73 7.00 -2.13 -11.02
N ASP A 74 6.25 -1.71 -12.03
CA ASP A 74 5.23 -0.68 -11.87
C ASP A 74 4.15 -1.12 -10.88
N MET A 75 3.90 -0.29 -9.86
CA MET A 75 3.07 -0.66 -8.72
C MET A 75 1.60 -0.93 -9.06
N PRO A 76 0.94 -0.18 -9.97
CA PRO A 76 -0.36 -0.54 -10.51
C PRO A 76 -0.43 -1.96 -11.09
N THR A 77 0.63 -2.43 -11.74
CA THR A 77 0.69 -3.79 -12.29
C THR A 77 0.77 -4.80 -11.16
N SER A 78 1.69 -4.61 -10.21
CA SER A 78 1.81 -5.48 -9.03
C SER A 78 0.53 -5.57 -8.22
N PHE A 79 -0.20 -4.47 -8.04
CA PHE A 79 -1.49 -4.46 -7.34
C PHE A 79 -2.55 -5.32 -8.04
N LYS A 80 -2.64 -5.23 -9.37
CA LYS A 80 -3.61 -6.01 -10.16
C LYS A 80 -3.29 -7.51 -10.11
N GLU A 81 -2.02 -7.87 -10.24
CA GLU A 81 -1.56 -9.27 -10.17
C GLU A 81 -1.83 -9.87 -8.79
N MET A 82 -1.50 -9.13 -7.72
CA MET A 82 -1.79 -9.55 -6.34
C MET A 82 -3.29 -9.74 -6.13
N ALA A 83 -4.13 -8.79 -6.57
CA ALA A 83 -5.57 -8.90 -6.43
C ALA A 83 -6.14 -10.09 -7.22
N ALA A 84 -5.62 -10.36 -8.43
CA ALA A 84 -6.01 -11.52 -9.22
C ALA A 84 -5.67 -12.84 -8.54
N SER A 85 -4.53 -12.90 -7.82
CA SER A 85 -4.09 -14.12 -7.12
C SER A 85 -5.01 -14.56 -5.98
N ILE A 86 -5.70 -13.60 -5.34
CA ILE A 86 -6.61 -13.86 -4.20
C ILE A 86 -8.09 -13.85 -4.59
N SER A 87 -8.42 -13.50 -5.84
CA SER A 87 -9.80 -13.40 -6.32
C SER A 87 -10.35 -14.73 -6.87
N LYS A 88 -9.56 -15.80 -6.82
CA LYS A 88 -9.90 -17.13 -7.34
C LYS A 88 -10.59 -18.01 -6.30
#